data_AF-A0A7Y2UMC8-F1
#
_entry.id   AF-A0A7Y2UMC8-F1
#
_cell.length_a   1.000
_cell.length_b   1.000
_cell.length_c   1.000
_cell.angle_alpha   90.00
_cell.angle_beta   90.00
_cell.angle_gamma   90.00
#
_symmetry.space_group_name_H-M   'P 1'
#
loop_
_entity.id
_entity.type
_entity.pdbx_description
1 polymer ?
#
loop_
_entity_poly.entity_id
_entity_poly.type
_entity_poly.pdbx_seq_one_letter_code
_entity_poly.pdbx_strand_id
1 'polypeptide(L)'
;MSIFTRFRDIVSANINSMLDRAEDPEKMIKLMIREMEDTLIELKSACAGVIAARKKLQRKRDDIDERVDLWAQRAELAVSRGRDDLAREALVEKRRFSELG
;
A
#
# COMPACT_ATOMS: atom_id res chain seq x y z
N MET A 1 -8.99 -19.98 1.53
CA MET A 1 -10.28 -19.72 2.20
C MET A 1 -10.31 -18.26 2.61
N SER A 2 -11.19 -17.50 1.98
CA SER A 2 -11.11 -16.03 1.85
C SER A 2 -11.64 -15.32 3.10
N ILE A 3 -11.07 -14.16 3.43
CA ILE A 3 -11.52 -13.24 4.50
C ILE A 3 -13.02 -12.95 4.41
N PHE A 4 -13.58 -12.97 3.20
CA PHE A 4 -15.01 -12.82 2.94
C PHE A 4 -15.87 -13.92 3.58
N THR A 5 -15.38 -15.15 3.61
CA THR A 5 -16.07 -16.28 4.23
C THR A 5 -16.06 -16.12 5.75
N ARG A 6 -14.94 -15.70 6.34
CA ARG A 6 -14.86 -15.39 7.78
C ARG A 6 -15.79 -14.26 8.20
N PHE A 7 -15.90 -13.20 7.42
CA PHE A 7 -16.87 -12.12 7.70
C PHE A 7 -18.30 -12.64 7.67
N ARG A 8 -18.65 -13.40 6.61
CA ARG A 8 -19.97 -14.03 6.50
C ARG A 8 -20.25 -15.00 7.66
N ASP A 9 -19.27 -15.79 8.10
CA ASP A 9 -19.43 -16.78 9.16
C ASP A 9 -19.60 -16.11 10.54
N ILE A 10 -18.85 -15.03 10.82
CA ILE A 10 -18.99 -14.22 12.04
C ILE A 10 -20.37 -13.55 12.08
N VAL A 11 -20.83 -13.03 10.94
CA VAL A 11 -22.12 -12.38 10.80
C VAL A 11 -23.26 -13.41 10.89
N SER A 12 -23.14 -14.57 10.24
CA SER A 12 -24.17 -15.63 10.26
C SER A 12 -24.35 -16.25 11.65
N ALA A 13 -23.28 -16.40 12.43
CA ALA A 13 -23.34 -16.94 13.79
C ALA A 13 -24.09 -16.02 14.77
N ASN A 14 -24.15 -14.71 14.50
CA ASN A 14 -24.84 -13.71 15.34
C ASN A 14 -26.21 -13.30 14.77
N ILE A 15 -26.43 -13.48 13.47
CA ILE A 15 -27.70 -13.22 12.79
C ILE A 15 -28.81 -14.15 13.27
N ASN A 16 -28.56 -15.46 13.41
CA ASN A 16 -29.61 -16.41 13.80
C ASN A 16 -30.22 -16.06 15.17
N SER A 17 -29.41 -15.69 16.16
CA SER A 17 -29.89 -15.30 17.49
C SER A 17 -30.58 -13.93 17.53
N MET A 18 -30.27 -13.06 16.58
CA MET A 18 -30.87 -11.73 16.43
C MET A 18 -32.19 -11.79 15.63
N LEU A 19 -32.28 -12.67 14.62
CA LEU A 19 -33.49 -12.95 13.84
C LEU A 19 -34.58 -13.64 14.67
N ASP A 20 -34.20 -14.57 15.55
CA ASP A 20 -35.15 -15.25 16.46
C ASP A 20 -35.86 -14.27 17.43
N ARG A 21 -35.35 -13.04 17.58
CA ARG A 21 -35.91 -11.96 18.40
C ARG A 21 -36.45 -10.78 17.60
N ALA A 22 -36.38 -10.84 16.27
CA ALA A 22 -36.78 -9.75 15.38
C ALA A 22 -38.30 -9.76 15.16
N GLU A 23 -38.95 -8.61 15.39
CA GLU A 23 -40.38 -8.43 15.16
C GLU A 23 -40.76 -8.53 13.66
N ASP A 24 -39.83 -8.13 12.78
CA ASP A 24 -39.91 -8.30 11.32
C ASP A 24 -38.52 -8.68 10.76
N PRO A 25 -38.24 -9.99 10.60
CA PRO A 25 -36.95 -10.47 10.12
C PRO A 25 -36.64 -10.06 8.67
N GLU A 26 -37.66 -9.88 7.83
CA GLU A 26 -37.44 -9.47 6.43
C GLU A 26 -36.92 -8.03 6.35
N LYS A 27 -37.49 -7.13 7.16
CA LYS A 27 -37.02 -5.75 7.25
C LYS A 27 -35.60 -5.66 7.83
N MET A 28 -35.29 -6.47 8.84
CA MET A 28 -33.95 -6.53 9.43
C MET A 28 -32.90 -6.96 8.40
N ILE A 29 -33.16 -8.02 7.64
CA ILE A 29 -32.26 -8.49 6.58
C ILE A 29 -32.03 -7.39 5.52
N LYS A 30 -33.08 -6.67 5.10
CA LYS A 30 -32.95 -5.57 4.14
C LYS A 30 -32.06 -4.44 4.66
N LEU A 31 -32.13 -4.11 5.95
CA LEU A 31 -31.27 -3.10 6.58
C LEU A 31 -29.82 -3.58 6.65
N MET A 32 -29.60 -4.84 7.01
CA MET A 32 -28.26 -5.43 7.06
C MET A 32 -27.59 -5.46 5.68
N ILE A 33 -28.34 -5.79 4.62
CA ILE A 33 -27.81 -5.77 3.25
C ILE A 33 -27.35 -4.37 2.88
N ARG A 34 -28.13 -3.32 3.18
CA ARG A 34 -27.74 -1.94 2.90
C ARG A 34 -26.48 -1.54 3.65
N GLU A 35 -26.39 -1.87 4.94
CA GLU A 35 -25.21 -1.56 5.75
C GLU A 35 -23.95 -2.30 5.24
N MET A 36 -24.12 -3.54 4.76
CA MET A 36 -23.05 -4.28 4.09
C MET A 36 -22.63 -3.64 2.75
N GLU A 37 -23.58 -3.13 1.97
CA GLU A 37 -23.31 -2.41 0.72
C GLU A 37 -22.54 -1.11 0.98
N ASP A 38 -22.95 -0.34 1.99
CA ASP A 38 -22.26 0.89 2.41
C ASP A 38 -20.84 0.58 2.89
N THR A 39 -20.68 -0.43 3.75
CA THR A 39 -19.36 -0.90 4.22
C THR A 39 -18.48 -1.34 3.05
N LEU A 40 -19.05 -2.01 2.05
CA LEU A 40 -18.30 -2.43 0.86
C LEU A 40 -17.78 -1.22 0.07
N ILE A 41 -18.56 -0.14 -0.04
CA ILE A 41 -18.14 1.09 -0.70
C ILE A 41 -16.98 1.75 0.06
N GLU A 42 -17.08 1.84 1.38
CA GLU A 42 -16.02 2.39 2.23
C GLU A 42 -14.72 1.58 2.10
N LEU A 43 -14.80 0.26 2.18
CA LEU A 43 -13.65 -0.63 2.03
C LEU A 43 -13.00 -0.50 0.64
N LYS A 44 -13.79 -0.34 -0.42
CA LYS A 44 -13.25 -0.09 -1.77
C LYS A 44 -12.48 1.23 -1.83
N SER A 45 -13.02 2.28 -1.21
CA SER A 45 -12.34 3.59 -1.14
C SER A 45 -11.03 3.51 -0.35
N ALA A 46 -11.05 2.87 0.81
CA ALA A 46 -9.85 2.64 1.62
C ALA A 46 -8.78 1.84 0.85
N CYS A 47 -9.20 0.77 0.17
CA CYS A 47 -8.31 -0.04 -0.66
C CYS A 47 -7.69 0.78 -1.81
N ALA A 48 -8.48 1.62 -2.48
CA ALA A 48 -7.96 2.53 -3.50
C ALA A 48 -6.91 3.50 -2.92
N GLY A 49 -7.14 4.03 -1.71
CA GLY A 49 -6.16 4.86 -0.99
C GLY A 49 -4.85 4.12 -0.71
N VAL A 50 -4.92 2.88 -0.24
CA VAL A 50 -3.73 2.03 0.01
C VAL A 50 -2.98 1.73 -1.30
N ILE A 51 -3.69 1.41 -2.38
CA ILE A 51 -3.08 1.16 -3.70
C ILE A 51 -2.37 2.43 -4.20
N ALA A 52 -2.98 3.60 -4.05
CA ALA A 52 -2.37 4.87 -4.42
C ALA A 52 -1.11 5.16 -3.59
N ALA A 53 -1.18 4.95 -2.27
CA ALA A 53 -0.04 5.11 -1.36
C ALA A 53 1.11 4.17 -1.73
N ARG A 54 0.81 2.88 -2.00
CA ARG A 54 1.80 1.90 -2.47
C ARG A 54 2.46 2.36 -3.78
N LYS A 55 1.68 2.83 -4.76
CA LYS A 55 2.23 3.32 -6.03
C LYS A 55 3.10 4.56 -5.85
N LYS A 56 2.76 5.44 -4.92
CA LYS A 56 3.59 6.61 -4.57
C LYS A 56 4.91 6.19 -3.93
N LEU A 57 4.89 5.23 -3.01
CA LEU A 57 6.11 4.69 -2.38
C LEU A 57 7.00 3.97 -3.40
N GLN A 58 6.41 3.19 -4.30
CA GLN A 58 7.14 2.53 -5.37
C GLN A 58 7.89 3.55 -6.24
N ARG A 59 7.21 4.60 -6.71
CA ARG A 59 7.85 5.68 -7.49
C ARG A 59 8.99 6.38 -6.75
N LYS A 60 8.85 6.56 -5.43
CA LYS A 60 9.92 7.15 -4.62
C LYS A 60 11.13 6.23 -4.52
N ARG A 61 10.90 4.92 -4.38
CA ARG A 61 11.97 3.93 -4.40
C ARG A 61 12.68 3.93 -5.74
N ASP A 62 11.91 3.90 -6.83
CA ASP A 62 12.47 3.91 -8.19
C ASP A 62 13.33 5.19 -8.42
N ASP A 63 12.89 6.37 -7.95
CA ASP A 63 13.71 7.62 -8.02
C ASP A 63 15.00 7.52 -7.19
N ILE A 64 14.97 6.88 -6.02
CA ILE A 64 16.18 6.68 -5.20
C ILE A 64 17.15 5.74 -5.92
N ASP A 65 16.65 4.62 -6.45
CA ASP A 65 17.46 3.64 -7.17
C ASP A 65 18.11 4.29 -8.42
N GLU A 66 17.35 5.07 -9.20
CA GLU A 66 17.89 5.84 -10.34
C GLU A 66 18.98 6.83 -9.93
N ARG A 67 18.83 7.50 -8.77
CA ARG A 67 19.86 8.43 -8.26
C ARG A 67 21.12 7.70 -7.83
N VAL A 68 21.00 6.55 -7.19
CA VAL A 68 22.17 5.72 -6.81
C VAL A 68 22.97 5.34 -8.05
N ASP A 69 22.29 4.89 -9.11
CA ASP A 69 22.92 4.52 -10.37
C ASP A 69 23.56 5.72 -11.07
N LEU A 70 22.87 6.86 -11.10
CA LEU A 70 23.40 8.10 -11.67
C LEU A 70 24.71 8.53 -10.98
N TRP A 71 24.75 8.50 -9.65
CA TRP A 71 25.94 8.87 -8.90
C TRP A 71 27.07 7.86 -9.05
N ALA A 72 26.76 6.57 -9.20
CA ALA A 72 27.74 5.55 -9.55
C ALA A 72 28.40 5.84 -10.91
N GLN A 73 27.60 6.10 -11.94
CA GLN A 73 28.11 6.43 -13.28
C GLN A 73 28.96 7.72 -13.28
N ARG A 74 28.55 8.73 -12.49
CA ARG A 74 29.33 9.96 -12.33
C ARG A 74 30.68 9.71 -11.66
N ALA A 75 30.73 8.86 -10.65
CA ALA A 75 31.98 8.48 -10.01
C ALA A 75 32.92 7.76 -10.99
N GLU A 76 32.40 6.79 -11.76
CA GLU A 76 33.17 6.09 -12.80
C GLU A 76 33.70 7.05 -13.88
N LEU A 77 32.87 8.00 -14.33
CA LEU A 77 33.27 9.02 -15.31
C LEU A 77 34.34 9.98 -14.74
N ALA A 78 34.26 10.33 -13.47
CA ALA A 78 35.25 11.18 -12.83
C ALA A 78 36.61 10.47 -12.73
N VAL A 79 36.61 9.19 -12.33
CA VAL A 79 37.82 8.35 -12.31
C VAL A 79 38.43 8.21 -13.70
N SER A 80 37.63 7.95 -14.73
CA SER A 80 38.14 7.81 -16.10
C SER A 80 38.77 9.09 -16.66
N ARG A 81 38.43 10.25 -16.07
CA ARG A 81 39.02 11.56 -16.38
C ARG A 81 40.10 12.01 -15.40
N GLY A 82 40.52 11.15 -14.47
CA GLY A 82 41.56 11.45 -13.47
C GLY A 82 41.15 12.49 -12.43
N ARG A 83 39.83 12.67 -12.20
CA ARG A 83 39.27 13.63 -11.24
C ARG A 83 38.81 12.91 -9.97
N ASP A 84 39.77 12.48 -9.17
CA ASP A 84 39.55 11.66 -7.97
C ASP A 84 38.80 12.40 -6.85
N ASP A 85 38.88 13.73 -6.83
CA ASP A 85 38.10 14.61 -5.96
C ASP A 85 36.60 14.51 -6.26
N LEU A 86 36.21 14.69 -7.52
CA LEU A 86 34.83 14.58 -7.97
C LEU A 86 34.30 13.14 -7.85
N ALA A 87 35.16 12.15 -8.04
CA ALA A 87 34.79 10.75 -7.84
C ALA A 87 34.40 10.47 -6.38
N ARG A 88 35.16 11.01 -5.42
CA ARG A 88 34.85 10.88 -3.99
C ARG A 88 33.54 11.57 -3.63
N GLU A 89 33.32 12.79 -4.11
CA GLU A 89 32.06 13.51 -3.88
C GLU A 89 30.85 12.75 -4.43
N ALA A 90 30.98 12.22 -5.65
CA ALA A 90 29.92 11.41 -6.26
C ALA A 90 29.62 10.13 -5.45
N LEU A 91 30.64 9.49 -4.87
CA LEU A 91 30.45 8.32 -4.00
C LEU A 91 29.79 8.68 -2.66
N VAL A 92 30.06 9.86 -2.10
CA VAL A 92 29.38 10.35 -0.89
C VAL A 92 27.89 10.55 -1.18
N GLU A 93 27.53 11.19 -2.29
CA GLU A 93 26.14 11.35 -2.68
C GLU A 93 25.46 10.01 -3.00
N LYS A 94 26.15 9.09 -3.70
CA LYS A 94 25.65 7.72 -3.92
C LYS A 94 25.31 7.04 -2.59
N ARG A 95 26.23 7.10 -1.62
CA ARG A 95 26.04 6.50 -0.30
C ARG A 95 24.84 7.10 0.41
N ARG A 96 24.68 8.42 0.35
CA ARG A 96 23.53 9.12 0.93
C ARG A 96 22.21 8.59 0.37
N PHE A 97 22.08 8.43 -0.95
CA PHE A 97 20.88 7.86 -1.55
C PHE A 97 20.71 6.37 -1.25
N SER A 98 21.79 5.60 -1.16
CA SER A 98 21.76 4.19 -0.77
C SER A 98 21.33 3.96 0.68
N GLU A 99 21.58 4.92 1.59
CA GLU A 99 21.13 4.87 2.99
C GLU A 99 19.67 5.34 3.16
N LEU A 100 19.09 5.98 2.14
CA LEU A 100 17.72 6.49 2.12
C LEU A 100 16.68 5.49 1.58
N GLY A 101 17.12 4.49 0.80
CA GLY A 101 16.26 3.44 0.20
C GLY A 101 16.11 2.22 1.11
#